data_AF-A0A963JTL6-F1
#
_entry.id   AF-A0A963JTL6-F1
#
_cell.length_a   1.000
_cell.length_b   1.000
_cell.length_c   1.000
_cell.angle_alpha   90.00
_cell.angle_beta   90.00
_cell.angle_gamma   90.00
#
_symmetry.space_group_name_H-M   'P 1'
#
loop_
_entity.id
_entity.type
_entity.pdbx_description
1 polymer ?
#
loop_
_entity_poly.entity_id
_entity_poly.type
_entity_poly.pdbx_seq_one_letter_code
_entity_poly.pdbx_strand_id
1 'polypeptide(L)'
;GLCGTWGGLAAGLFGSKALGGLGGVAFTGQLLGTLMGVGWALLGGTVVYGALKATLGLRLSQEEEYDGADLSIHKISATPDREVSW
;
A
#
# COMPACT_ATOMS: atom_id res chain seq x y z
N GLY A 1 -5.34 2.38 -1.66
CA GLY A 1 -6.04 2.43 -0.36
C GLY A 1 -7.21 3.39 -0.44
N LEU A 2 -6.96 4.68 -0.16
CA LEU A 2 -8.00 5.70 0.01
C LEU A 2 -8.97 5.85 -1.16
N CYS A 3 -8.48 5.91 -2.41
CA CYS A 3 -9.35 6.04 -3.59
C CYS A 3 -10.31 4.85 -3.74
N GLY A 4 -9.87 3.64 -3.40
CA GLY A 4 -10.71 2.44 -3.44
C GLY A 4 -11.76 2.45 -2.33
N THR A 5 -11.37 2.85 -1.11
CA THR A 5 -12.31 3.02 0.01
C THR A 5 -13.39 4.06 -0.32
N TRP A 6 -12.99 5.21 -0.85
CA TRP A 6 -13.94 6.23 -1.30
C TRP A 6 -14.83 5.73 -2.44
N GLY A 7 -14.25 5.05 -3.44
CA GLY A 7 -15.00 4.50 -4.57
C GLY A 7 -16.09 3.52 -4.15
N GLY A 8 -15.80 2.63 -3.19
CA GLY A 8 -16.79 1.69 -2.64
C GLY A 8 -17.96 2.42 -1.97
N LEU A 9 -17.67 3.39 -1.10
CA LEU A 9 -18.71 4.18 -0.43
C LEU A 9 -19.53 5.03 -1.41
N ALA A 10 -18.86 5.65 -2.39
CA ALA A 10 -19.49 6.46 -3.43
C ALA A 10 -20.41 5.62 -4.31
N ALA A 11 -20.04 4.38 -4.65
CA ALA A 11 -20.91 3.46 -5.39
C ALA A 11 -22.19 3.14 -4.61
N GLY A 12 -22.10 3.00 -3.28
CA GLY A 12 -23.27 2.79 -2.43
C GLY A 12 -24.19 4.01 -2.33
N LEU A 13 -23.59 5.21 -2.27
CA LEU A 13 -24.32 6.46 -2.13
C LEU A 13 -24.98 6.87 -3.45
N PHE A 14 -24.17 7.09 -4.50
CA PHE A 14 -24.62 7.59 -5.80
C PHE A 14 -25.23 6.51 -6.69
N GLY A 15 -25.10 5.23 -6.33
CA GLY A 15 -25.85 4.13 -6.96
C GLY A 15 -27.34 4.11 -6.58
N SER A 16 -27.74 4.86 -5.55
CA SER A 16 -29.13 4.90 -5.09
C SER A 16 -30.03 5.67 -6.06
N LYS A 17 -31.26 5.17 -6.27
CA LYS A 17 -32.26 5.83 -7.14
C LYS A 17 -32.64 7.22 -6.64
N ALA A 18 -32.63 7.45 -5.32
CA ALA A 18 -32.93 8.74 -4.71
C ALA A 18 -31.93 9.85 -5.11
N LEU A 19 -30.70 9.47 -5.47
CA LEU A 19 -29.65 10.39 -5.94
C LEU A 19 -29.44 10.30 -7.46
N GLY A 20 -30.41 9.76 -8.21
CA GLY A 20 -30.34 9.65 -9.67
C GLY A 20 -29.56 8.44 -10.19
N GLY A 21 -29.17 7.51 -9.32
CA GLY A 21 -28.49 6.28 -9.68
C GLY A 21 -29.40 5.21 -10.29
N LEU A 22 -28.79 4.23 -10.96
CA LEU A 22 -29.50 3.13 -11.64
C LEU A 22 -30.24 2.19 -10.66
N GLY A 23 -29.93 2.24 -9.36
CA GLY A 23 -30.41 1.29 -8.36
C GLY A 23 -29.69 -0.07 -8.44
N GLY A 24 -30.10 -1.02 -7.59
CA GLY A 24 -29.47 -2.35 -7.50
C GLY A 24 -28.21 -2.40 -6.62
N VAL A 25 -27.83 -1.28 -6.00
CA VAL A 25 -26.71 -1.19 -5.06
C VAL A 25 -27.24 -0.76 -3.69
N ALA A 26 -26.83 -1.48 -2.64
CA ALA A 26 -27.16 -1.15 -1.26
C ALA A 26 -25.95 -0.49 -0.57
N PHE A 27 -26.16 0.68 0.04
CA PHE A 27 -25.10 1.39 0.75
C PHE A 27 -24.47 0.52 1.85
N THR A 28 -25.29 -0.17 2.66
CA THR A 28 -24.80 -1.08 3.70
C THR A 28 -23.92 -2.20 3.14
N GLY A 29 -24.29 -2.75 1.97
CA GLY A 29 -23.49 -3.78 1.30
C GLY A 29 -22.13 -3.25 0.87
N GLN A 30 -22.09 -2.06 0.28
CA GLN A 30 -20.83 -1.41 -0.13
C GLN A 30 -19.96 -0.98 1.06
N LEU A 31 -20.58 -0.52 2.15
CA LEU A 31 -19.89 -0.20 3.40
C LEU A 31 -19.22 -1.44 3.98
N LEU A 32 -19.97 -2.53 4.15
CA LEU A 32 -19.45 -3.78 4.69
C LEU A 32 -18.38 -4.39 3.78
N GLY A 33 -18.62 -4.44 2.47
CA GLY A 33 -17.64 -4.94 1.50
C GLY A 33 -16.33 -4.14 1.52
N THR A 34 -16.43 -2.81 1.61
CA THR A 34 -15.25 -1.93 1.72
C THR A 34 -14.48 -2.20 3.01
N LEU A 35 -15.17 -2.28 4.15
CA LEU A 35 -14.54 -2.56 5.45
C LEU A 35 -13.91 -3.96 5.49
N MET A 36 -14.57 -4.97 4.92
CA MET A 36 -14.02 -6.32 4.78
C MET A 36 -12.77 -6.33 3.91
N GLY A 37 -12.78 -5.63 2.77
CA GLY A 37 -11.61 -5.51 1.90
C GLY A 37 -10.43 -4.83 2.60
N VAL A 38 -10.67 -3.73 3.31
CA VAL A 38 -9.63 -3.04 4.10
C VAL A 38 -9.11 -3.95 5.22
N GLY A 39 -10.01 -4.58 5.98
CA GLY A 39 -9.65 -5.48 7.07
C GLY A 39 -8.82 -6.67 6.59
N TRP A 40 -9.22 -7.29 5.48
CA TRP A 40 -8.49 -8.41 4.88
C TRP A 40 -7.13 -8.00 4.35
N ALA A 41 -7.03 -6.85 3.68
CA ALA A 41 -5.76 -6.33 3.19
C ALA A 41 -4.80 -5.99 4.34
N LEU A 42 -5.30 -5.40 5.43
CA LEU A 42 -4.51 -5.12 6.63
C LEU A 42 -4.05 -6.41 7.30
N LEU A 43 -4.96 -7.35 7.55
CA LEU A 43 -4.63 -8.63 8.17
C LEU A 43 -3.60 -9.41 7.34
N GLY A 44 -3.88 -9.59 6.04
CA GLY A 44 -3.00 -10.32 5.13
C GLY A 44 -1.64 -9.63 4.99
N GLY A 45 -1.63 -8.31 4.83
CA GLY A 45 -0.40 -7.52 4.77
C GLY A 45 0.42 -7.65 6.05
N THR A 46 -0.19 -7.47 7.23
CA THR A 46 0.49 -7.61 8.52
C THR A 46 1.05 -9.01 8.73
N VAL A 47 0.29 -10.06 8.37
CA VAL A 47 0.76 -11.45 8.51
C VAL A 47 1.94 -11.71 7.58
N VAL A 48 1.82 -11.38 6.30
CA VAL A 48 2.87 -11.64 5.29
C VAL A 48 4.13 -10.82 5.58
N TYR A 49 4.01 -9.50 5.71
CA TYR A 49 5.16 -8.64 5.98
C TYR A 49 5.74 -8.87 7.38
N GLY A 50 4.90 -9.22 8.36
CA GLY A 50 5.35 -9.60 9.70
C GLY A 50 6.19 -10.87 9.69
N ALA A 51 5.74 -11.91 9.00
CA ALA A 51 6.48 -13.16 8.86
C ALA A 51 7.82 -12.97 8.13
N LEU A 52 7.81 -12.23 7.01
CA LEU A 52 9.03 -11.90 6.26
C LEU A 52 10.01 -11.08 7.11
N LYS A 53 9.52 -10.08 7.85
CA LYS A 53 10.35 -9.27 8.75
C LYS A 53 11.00 -10.13 9.84
N ALA A 54 10.27 -11.10 10.40
CA ALA A 54 10.76 -11.96 11.47
C ALA A 54 11.76 -13.02 10.99
N THR A 55 11.70 -13.42 9.72
CA THR A 55 12.48 -14.55 9.18
C THR A 55 13.66 -14.13 8.32
N LEU A 56 13.48 -13.14 7.45
CA LEU A 56 14.46 -12.73 6.45
C LEU A 56 15.02 -11.32 6.70
N GLY A 57 14.26 -10.48 7.39
CA GLY A 57 14.49 -9.04 7.39
C GLY A 57 13.99 -8.41 6.08
N LEU A 58 13.32 -7.26 6.18
CA LEU A 58 12.68 -6.58 5.04
C LEU A 58 13.17 -5.16 4.80
N ARG A 59 13.80 -4.54 5.80
CA ARG A 59 14.19 -3.13 5.77
C ARG A 59 15.64 -3.03 6.20
N LEU A 60 16.38 -2.14 5.56
CA LEU A 60 17.76 -1.80 5.93
C LEU A 60 17.81 -1.29 7.38
N SER A 61 18.97 -1.44 8.01
CA SER A 61 19.25 -0.72 9.26
C SER A 61 19.24 0.79 9.00
N GLN A 62 19.12 1.59 10.06
CA GLN A 62 19.08 3.05 9.92
C GLN A 62 20.37 3.63 9.32
N GLU A 63 21.52 3.02 9.65
CA GLU A 63 22.82 3.38 9.09
C GLU A 63 22.88 3.04 7.60
N GLU A 64 22.45 1.83 7.22
CA GLU A 64 22.40 1.42 5.82
C GLU A 64 21.37 2.21 4.98
N GLU A 65 20.25 2.61 5.57
CA GLU A 65 19.25 3.48 4.93
C GLU A 65 19.79 4.92 4.77
N TYR A 66 20.64 5.39 5.69
CA TYR A 66 21.33 6.68 5.60
C TYR A 66 22.41 6.71 4.51
N ASP A 67 23.24 5.66 4.46
CA ASP A 67 24.28 5.52 3.43
C ASP A 67 23.69 5.30 2.03
N GLY A 68 22.43 4.85 1.96
CA GLY A 68 21.68 4.63 0.74
C GLY A 68 21.79 3.20 0.21
N ALA A 69 20.71 2.69 -0.39
CA ALA A 69 20.61 1.29 -0.81
C ALA A 69 21.66 0.89 -1.86
N ASP A 70 22.09 1.81 -2.72
CA ASP A 70 23.08 1.55 -3.76
C ASP A 70 24.47 1.27 -3.15
N LEU A 71 24.86 2.00 -2.12
CA LEU A 71 26.11 1.78 -1.38
C LEU A 71 25.98 0.61 -0.37
N SER A 72 24.85 0.53 0.34
CA SER A 72 24.65 -0.45 1.40
C SER A 72 24.47 -1.87 0.86
N ILE A 73 23.71 -2.05 -0.22
CA ILE A 73 23.42 -3.36 -0.82
C ILE A 73 24.35 -3.65 -2.01
N HIS A 74 24.43 -2.71 -2.96
CA HIS A 74 25.06 -2.95 -4.26
C HIS A 74 26.53 -2.54 -4.33
N LYS A 75 27.05 -1.82 -3.31
CA LYS A 75 28.44 -1.34 -3.20
C LYS A 75 28.87 -0.47 -4.40
N ILE A 76 27.94 0.29 -4.96
CA ILE A 76 28.17 1.20 -6.09
C ILE A 76 27.70 2.62 -5.75
N SER A 77 28.30 3.62 -6.41
CA SER A 77 27.82 5.00 -6.35
C SER A 77 26.64 5.19 -7.31
N ALA A 78 25.55 5.80 -6.84
CA ALA A 78 24.42 6.19 -7.68
C ALA A 78 24.74 7.39 -8.61
N THR A 79 25.82 8.12 -8.30
CA THR A 79 26.26 9.32 -9.02
C THR A 79 27.59 9.07 -9.73
N PRO A 80 27.63 9.08 -11.08
CA PRO A 80 28.85 8.86 -11.86
C PRO A 80 29.92 9.94 -11.63
N ASP A 81 29.51 11.20 -11.51
CA ASP A 81 30.45 12.35 -11.48
C ASP A 81 31.30 12.45 -10.19
N ARG A 82 30.96 11.67 -9.17
CA ARG A 82 31.73 11.57 -7.91
C ARG A 82 32.71 10.41 -7.88
N GLU A 83 32.69 9.54 -8.89
CA GLU A 83 33.80 8.62 -9.12
C GLU A 83 34.95 9.44 -9.70
N VAL A 84 35.93 9.75 -8.86
CA VAL A 84 37.21 10.28 -9.32
C VAL A 84 37.82 9.26 -10.27
N SER A 85 37.62 9.48 -11.57
CA SER A 85 38.42 8.87 -12.63
C SER A 85 39.78 9.55 -12.58
N TRP A 86 40.72 8.87 -11.94
CA TRP A 86 42.14 9.15 -12.13
C TRP A 86 42.58 8.58 -13.48
#